data_AF-A0A2V8LTA5-F1
#
_entry.id   AF-A0A2V8LTA5-F1
#
_cell.length_a   1.000
_cell.length_b   1.000
_cell.length_c   1.000
_cell.angle_alpha   90.00
_cell.angle_beta   90.00
_cell.angle_gamma   90.00
#
_symmetry.space_group_name_H-M   'P 1'
#
loop_
_entity.id
_entity.type
_entity.pdbx_description
1 polymer ?
#
loop_
_entity_poly.entity_id
_entity_poly.type
_entity_poly.pdbx_seq_one_letter_code
_entity_poly.pdbx_strand_id
1 'polypeptide(L)'
;MCSDCGGTGWVRISRDGAEGVVRCECVKTNRPDRLLEGARIPLRYAHCELANFDPLPSANRSTEKAKIAAEKFVSQPFGLLFMGPQGVGKTHLAVGIIKELMRRKAVQCLFRTFPELLKEIQNSYNPVSQASELSLLEPVLEAEVLVLMNWGRRIPRHGCGTPFPMFSTTGTTRTK
;
A
#
# COMPACT_ATOMS: atom_id res chain seq x y z
N MET A 1 -5.33 -23.50 10.47
CA MET A 1 -4.12 -23.87 11.24
C MET A 1 -3.38 -24.94 10.44
N CYS A 2 -2.05 -24.87 10.28
CA CYS A 2 -1.28 -25.85 9.50
C CYS A 2 -1.12 -27.17 10.29
N SER A 3 -1.39 -28.31 9.66
CA SER A 3 -1.28 -29.65 10.26
C SER A 3 0.13 -30.01 10.72
N ASP A 4 1.15 -29.53 10.00
CA ASP A 4 2.53 -29.99 10.19
C ASP A 4 3.25 -29.22 11.29
N CYS A 5 2.94 -27.93 11.45
CA CYS A 5 3.60 -27.06 12.43
C CYS A 5 2.66 -26.50 13.51
N GLY A 6 1.35 -26.81 13.46
CA GLY A 6 0.36 -26.28 14.40
C GLY A 6 0.26 -24.74 14.39
N GLY A 7 0.73 -24.06 13.34
CA GLY A 7 0.77 -22.60 13.25
C GLY A 7 2.06 -21.93 13.74
N THR A 8 2.98 -22.68 14.37
CA THR A 8 4.29 -22.15 14.81
C THR A 8 5.22 -21.85 13.63
N GLY A 9 5.00 -22.52 12.49
CA GLY A 9 5.85 -22.44 11.31
C GLY A 9 7.19 -23.18 11.45
N TRP A 10 7.36 -24.00 12.47
CA TRP A 10 8.53 -24.84 12.69
C TRP A 10 8.11 -26.29 12.85
N VAL A 11 8.85 -27.22 12.24
CA VAL A 11 8.64 -28.66 12.33
C VAL A 11 9.87 -29.28 12.95
N ARG A 12 9.69 -30.14 13.96
CA ARG A 12 10.79 -30.89 14.59
C ARG A 12 11.24 -32.01 13.65
N ILE A 13 12.53 -32.16 13.47
CA ILE A 13 13.13 -33.27 12.73
C ILE A 13 14.23 -33.92 13.57
N SER A 14 14.38 -35.23 13.40
CA SER A 14 15.51 -35.98 13.93
C SER A 14 16.26 -36.58 12.74
N ARG A 15 17.54 -36.24 12.60
CA ARG A 15 18.47 -36.83 11.61
C ARG A 15 19.79 -37.11 12.30
N ASP A 16 20.33 -38.30 12.07
CA ASP A 16 21.66 -38.72 12.55
C ASP A 16 21.89 -38.49 14.05
N GLY A 17 20.87 -38.72 14.88
CA GLY A 17 20.95 -38.56 16.33
C GLY A 17 20.90 -37.10 16.81
N ALA A 18 20.80 -36.12 15.91
CA ALA A 18 20.59 -34.72 16.25
C ALA A 18 19.10 -34.35 16.12
N GLU A 19 18.53 -33.81 17.19
CA GLU A 19 17.21 -33.17 17.16
C GLU A 19 17.34 -31.71 16.74
N GLY A 20 16.54 -31.30 15.78
CA GLY A 20 16.51 -29.93 15.29
C GLY A 20 15.12 -29.49 14.87
N VAL A 21 15.03 -28.23 14.46
CA VAL A 21 13.81 -27.67 13.86
C VAL A 21 14.12 -27.16 12.46
N VAL A 22 13.23 -27.47 11.52
CA VAL A 22 13.25 -26.90 10.18
C VAL A 22 12.05 -26.00 9.97
N ARG A 23 12.19 -25.02 9.09
CA ARG A 23 11.05 -24.19 8.69
C ARG A 23 10.01 -25.04 7.98
N CYS A 24 8.76 -24.92 8.42
CA CYS A 24 7.64 -25.58 7.76
C CYS A 24 7.46 -25.02 6.35
N GLU A 25 7.15 -25.88 5.37
CA GLU A 25 6.87 -25.47 3.99
C GLU A 25 5.69 -24.47 3.92
N CYS A 26 4.75 -24.57 4.87
CA CYS A 26 3.62 -23.65 5.01
C CYS A 26 4.06 -22.18 5.14
N VAL A 27 5.26 -21.91 5.66
CA VAL A 27 5.77 -20.55 5.83
C VAL A 27 6.12 -19.93 4.49
N LYS A 28 6.56 -20.75 3.52
CA LYS A 28 6.84 -20.31 2.16
C LYS A 28 5.55 -20.17 1.36
N THR A 29 4.64 -21.14 1.46
CA THR A 29 3.38 -21.13 0.69
C THR A 29 2.37 -20.11 1.19
N ASN A 30 2.30 -19.83 2.50
CA ASN A 30 1.42 -18.80 3.08
C ASN A 30 2.06 -17.40 3.16
N ARG A 31 3.25 -17.22 2.58
CA ARG A 31 3.93 -15.92 2.53
C ARG A 31 3.05 -14.81 1.94
N PRO A 32 2.34 -14.98 0.80
CA PRO A 32 1.49 -13.91 0.28
C PRO A 32 0.35 -13.54 1.22
N ASP A 33 -0.27 -14.49 1.92
CA ASP A 33 -1.34 -14.21 2.87
C ASP A 33 -0.85 -13.41 4.06
N ARG A 34 0.33 -13.75 4.60
CA ARG A 34 0.96 -12.98 5.69
C ARG A 34 1.31 -11.56 5.26
N LEU A 35 1.79 -11.38 4.03
CA LEU A 35 2.07 -10.06 3.47
C LEU A 35 0.77 -9.25 3.32
N LEU A 36 -0.32 -9.89 2.87
CA LEU A 36 -1.64 -9.26 2.75
C LEU A 36 -2.21 -8.83 4.11
N GLU A 37 -2.07 -9.67 5.14
CA GLU A 37 -2.43 -9.34 6.52
C GLU A 37 -1.62 -8.13 7.03
N GLY A 38 -0.32 -8.09 6.73
CA GLY A 38 0.57 -6.98 7.10
C GLY A 38 0.35 -5.69 6.31
N ALA A 39 -0.28 -5.75 5.14
CA ALA A 39 -0.43 -4.61 4.23
C ALA A 39 -1.44 -3.54 4.69
N ARG A 40 -2.21 -3.80 5.76
CA ARG A 40 -3.22 -2.88 6.34
C ARG A 40 -4.29 -2.41 5.33
N ILE A 41 -4.66 -3.27 4.39
CA ILE A 41 -5.72 -2.96 3.42
C ILE A 41 -7.08 -3.01 4.13
N PRO A 42 -7.89 -1.94 4.12
CA PRO A 42 -9.22 -1.95 4.70
C PRO A 42 -10.10 -3.05 4.08
N LEU A 43 -10.90 -3.74 4.91
CA LEU A 43 -11.75 -4.86 4.47
C LEU A 43 -12.69 -4.49 3.29
N ARG A 44 -13.13 -3.22 3.23
CA ARG A 44 -13.93 -2.70 2.10
C ARG A 44 -13.24 -2.78 0.74
N TYR A 45 -11.92 -2.93 0.68
CA TYR A 45 -11.15 -3.10 -0.56
C TYR A 45 -10.60 -4.52 -0.73
N ALA A 46 -10.98 -5.48 0.13
CA ALA A 46 -10.50 -6.85 0.05
C ALA A 46 -10.82 -7.51 -1.31
N HIS A 47 -11.95 -7.13 -1.91
CA HIS A 47 -12.40 -7.61 -3.22
C HIS A 47 -11.70 -6.95 -4.41
N CYS A 48 -10.94 -5.86 -4.23
CA CYS A 48 -10.27 -5.19 -5.33
C CYS A 48 -9.11 -6.04 -5.86
N GLU A 49 -9.08 -6.31 -7.18
CA GLU A 49 -8.01 -7.02 -7.88
C GLU A 49 -7.75 -6.37 -9.25
N LEU A 50 -6.53 -6.46 -9.79
CA LEU A 50 -6.29 -5.94 -11.14
C LEU A 50 -7.13 -6.67 -12.21
N ALA A 51 -7.34 -7.97 -12.01
CA ALA A 51 -8.12 -8.80 -12.93
C ALA A 51 -9.61 -8.40 -12.99
N ASN A 52 -10.19 -7.98 -11.87
CA ASN A 52 -11.60 -7.57 -11.79
C ASN A 52 -11.81 -6.06 -11.90
N PHE A 53 -10.78 -5.32 -12.33
CA PHE A 53 -10.93 -3.90 -12.63
C PHE A 53 -11.65 -3.75 -13.97
N ASP A 54 -12.93 -3.37 -13.89
CA ASP A 54 -13.76 -3.02 -15.04
C ASP A 54 -13.99 -1.49 -15.09
N PRO A 55 -13.46 -0.79 -16.10
CA PRO A 55 -13.73 0.63 -16.26
C PRO A 55 -15.22 0.86 -16.59
N LEU A 56 -15.89 1.73 -15.84
CA LEU A 56 -17.32 2.06 -16.04
C LEU A 56 -17.64 2.35 -17.52
N PRO A 57 -18.88 2.16 -18.01
CA PRO A 57 -19.22 2.42 -19.43
C PRO A 57 -18.92 3.85 -19.92
N SER A 58 -18.89 4.83 -19.02
CA SER A 58 -18.47 6.22 -19.29
C SER A 58 -16.95 6.43 -19.18
N ALA A 59 -16.17 5.34 -19.17
CA ALA A 59 -14.76 5.36 -18.94
C ALA A 59 -14.02 5.98 -20.13
N ASN A 60 -13.34 7.07 -19.84
CA ASN A 60 -12.42 7.69 -20.76
C ASN A 60 -11.20 6.78 -20.98
N ARG A 61 -10.54 6.89 -22.14
CA ARG A 61 -9.23 6.27 -22.48
C ARG A 61 -8.18 6.38 -21.36
N SER A 62 -8.34 7.32 -20.42
CA SER A 62 -7.47 7.49 -19.26
C SER A 62 -7.52 6.33 -18.26
N THR A 63 -8.67 5.68 -18.07
CA THR A 63 -8.81 4.54 -17.12
C THR A 63 -8.15 3.28 -17.66
N GLU A 64 -8.28 3.04 -18.97
CA GLU A 64 -7.57 1.96 -19.67
C GLU A 64 -6.05 2.16 -19.60
N LYS A 65 -5.57 3.39 -19.87
CA LYS A 65 -4.16 3.75 -19.67
C LYS A 65 -3.70 3.53 -18.23
N ALA A 66 -4.56 3.82 -17.24
CA ALA A 66 -4.24 3.61 -15.83
C ALA A 66 -4.11 2.11 -15.50
N LYS A 67 -4.96 1.25 -16.07
CA LYS A 67 -4.84 -0.21 -15.95
C LYS A 67 -3.54 -0.72 -16.57
N ILE A 68 -3.21 -0.28 -17.78
CA ILE A 68 -1.95 -0.65 -18.46
C ILE A 68 -0.73 -0.20 -17.63
N ALA A 69 -0.77 1.02 -17.08
CA ALA A 69 0.30 1.52 -16.20
C ALA A 69 0.42 0.70 -14.90
N ALA A 70 -0.71 0.25 -14.34
CA ALA A 70 -0.76 -0.61 -13.17
C ALA A 70 -0.12 -1.99 -13.44
N GLU A 71 -0.48 -2.63 -14.56
CA GLU A 71 0.10 -3.90 -14.98
C GLU A 71 1.61 -3.75 -15.26
N LYS A 72 2.01 -2.65 -15.90
CA LYS A 72 3.43 -2.34 -16.11
C LYS A 72 4.17 -2.17 -14.78
N PHE A 73 3.59 -1.48 -13.80
CA PHE A 73 4.19 -1.33 -12.47
C PHE A 73 4.46 -2.69 -11.81
N VAL A 74 3.52 -3.64 -11.93
CA VAL A 74 3.72 -5.00 -11.41
C VAL A 74 4.94 -5.66 -12.04
N SER A 75 5.18 -5.46 -13.34
CA SER A 75 6.37 -6.00 -14.02
C SER A 75 7.66 -5.27 -13.63
N GLN A 76 7.64 -3.94 -13.62
CA GLN A 76 8.77 -3.06 -13.34
C GLN A 76 8.29 -1.90 -12.46
N PRO A 77 8.70 -1.82 -11.18
CA PRO A 77 8.27 -0.77 -10.29
C PRO A 77 8.86 0.60 -10.70
N PHE A 78 8.03 1.65 -10.66
CA PHE A 78 8.39 3.04 -10.94
C PHE A 78 7.45 3.99 -10.16
N GLY A 79 7.73 5.28 -10.04
CA GLY A 79 6.82 6.21 -9.38
C GLY A 79 5.47 6.33 -10.13
N LEU A 80 4.36 5.92 -9.51
CA LEU A 80 3.02 5.94 -10.13
C LEU A 80 2.05 6.82 -9.34
N LEU A 81 1.37 7.73 -10.05
CA LEU A 81 0.39 8.64 -9.49
C LEU A 81 -0.93 8.54 -10.27
N PHE A 82 -2.02 8.17 -9.58
CA PHE A 82 -3.36 8.16 -10.16
C PHE A 82 -4.11 9.46 -9.83
N MET A 83 -4.53 10.20 -10.85
CA MET A 83 -5.31 11.44 -10.71
C MET A 83 -6.63 11.37 -11.49
N GLY A 84 -7.64 12.13 -11.03
CA GLY A 84 -8.92 12.31 -11.72
C GLY A 84 -10.11 12.39 -10.77
N PRO A 85 -11.36 12.32 -11.28
CA PRO A 85 -12.56 12.43 -10.46
C PRO A 85 -12.76 11.24 -9.50
N GLN A 86 -13.63 11.41 -8.51
CA GLN A 86 -14.03 10.33 -7.59
C GLN A 86 -14.77 9.22 -8.36
N GLY A 87 -14.65 7.97 -7.90
CA GLY A 87 -15.42 6.86 -8.46
C GLY A 87 -14.83 6.17 -9.68
N VAL A 88 -13.71 6.65 -10.25
CA VAL A 88 -13.05 6.02 -11.41
C VAL A 88 -12.13 4.83 -11.06
N GLY A 89 -12.15 4.37 -9.81
CA GLY A 89 -11.41 3.17 -9.38
C GLY A 89 -9.90 3.33 -9.15
N LYS A 90 -9.40 4.54 -8.83
CA LYS A 90 -7.97 4.76 -8.47
C LYS A 90 -7.51 3.85 -7.33
N THR A 91 -8.32 3.77 -6.29
CA THR A 91 -8.03 2.95 -5.11
C THR A 91 -8.09 1.47 -5.45
N HIS A 92 -8.99 1.07 -6.34
CA HIS A 92 -9.07 -0.30 -6.84
C HIS A 92 -7.78 -0.70 -7.54
N LEU A 93 -7.28 0.14 -8.45
CA LEU A 93 -6.00 -0.08 -9.13
C LEU A 93 -4.84 -0.14 -8.14
N ALA A 94 -4.75 0.78 -7.19
CA ALA A 94 -3.68 0.81 -6.19
C ALA A 94 -3.67 -0.47 -5.31
N VAL A 95 -4.85 -0.90 -4.84
CA VAL A 95 -4.99 -2.14 -4.05
C VAL A 95 -4.70 -3.38 -4.91
N GLY A 96 -5.16 -3.39 -6.16
CA GLY A 96 -4.88 -4.45 -7.11
C GLY A 96 -3.38 -4.63 -7.34
N ILE A 97 -2.63 -3.54 -7.54
CA ILE A 97 -1.17 -3.57 -7.73
C ILE A 97 -0.48 -4.25 -6.57
N ILE A 98 -0.74 -3.79 -5.34
CA ILE A 98 -0.03 -4.33 -4.16
C ILE A 98 -0.39 -5.79 -3.90
N LYS A 99 -1.66 -6.19 -4.12
CA LYS A 99 -2.06 -7.60 -4.02
C LYS A 99 -1.33 -8.45 -5.05
N GLU A 100 -1.17 -7.96 -6.27
CA GLU A 100 -0.47 -8.69 -7.33
C GLU A 100 1.03 -8.81 -7.06
N LEU A 101 1.66 -7.76 -6.53
CA LEU A 101 3.06 -7.77 -6.11
C LEU A 101 3.31 -8.75 -4.97
N MET A 102 2.45 -8.76 -3.95
CA MET A 102 2.55 -9.69 -2.84
C MET A 102 2.36 -11.15 -3.31
N ARG A 103 1.39 -11.41 -4.20
CA ARG A 103 1.10 -12.76 -4.72
C ARG A 103 2.18 -13.29 -5.67
N ARG A 104 2.61 -12.49 -6.64
CA ARG A 104 3.54 -12.93 -7.70
C ARG A 104 5.00 -12.78 -7.34
N LYS A 105 5.34 -11.76 -6.57
CA LYS A 105 6.73 -11.38 -6.28
C LYS A 105 7.10 -11.44 -4.80
N ALA A 106 6.14 -11.70 -3.92
CA ALA A 106 6.35 -11.79 -2.47
C ALA A 106 7.01 -10.53 -1.86
N VAL A 107 6.72 -9.37 -2.46
CA VAL A 107 7.19 -8.03 -2.08
C VAL A 107 6.36 -7.50 -0.91
N GLN A 108 7.01 -6.88 0.06
CA GLN A 108 6.32 -6.25 1.18
C GLN A 108 5.68 -4.93 0.75
N CYS A 109 4.36 -4.84 0.85
CA CYS A 109 3.60 -3.65 0.49
C CYS A 109 2.83 -3.11 1.70
N LEU A 110 2.67 -1.79 1.77
CA LEU A 110 1.90 -1.14 2.83
C LEU A 110 0.87 -0.18 2.24
N PHE A 111 -0.38 -0.28 2.68
CA PHE A 111 -1.44 0.66 2.36
C PHE A 111 -1.66 1.63 3.52
N ARG A 112 -1.56 2.93 3.27
CA ARG A 112 -1.86 3.98 4.24
C ARG A 112 -2.69 5.09 3.63
N THR A 113 -3.56 5.68 4.43
CA THR A 113 -4.16 6.97 4.09
C THR A 113 -3.30 8.10 4.64
N PHE A 114 -3.20 9.19 3.90
CA PHE A 114 -2.43 10.35 4.31
C PHE A 114 -2.89 10.95 5.66
N PRO A 115 -4.22 11.09 5.95
CA PRO A 115 -4.65 11.62 7.24
C PRO A 115 -4.30 10.72 8.43
N GLU A 116 -4.38 9.39 8.27
CA GLU A 116 -4.00 8.45 9.33
C GLU A 116 -2.50 8.53 9.61
N LEU A 117 -1.67 8.54 8.57
CA LEU A 117 -0.22 8.66 8.71
C LEU A 117 0.16 9.99 9.38
N LEU A 118 -0.44 11.10 8.95
CA LEU A 118 -0.17 12.41 9.55
C LEU A 118 -0.60 12.46 11.03
N LYS A 119 -1.72 11.82 11.38
CA LYS A 119 -2.18 11.74 12.78
C LYS A 119 -1.25 10.87 13.63
N GLU A 120 -0.76 9.76 13.09
CA GLU A 120 0.24 8.91 13.78
C GLU A 120 1.52 9.71 14.07
N ILE A 121 2.02 10.48 13.09
CA ILE A 121 3.18 11.37 13.24
C ILE A 121 2.88 12.50 14.25
N GLN A 122 1.73 13.15 14.18
CA GLN A 122 1.38 14.23 15.11
C GLN A 122 1.29 13.73 16.56
N ASN A 123 0.77 12.53 16.77
CA ASN A 123 0.64 11.94 18.09
C ASN A 123 1.99 11.58 18.72
N SER A 124 3.03 11.33 17.92
CA SER A 124 4.36 11.00 18.45
C SER A 124 5.10 12.19 19.07
N TYR A 125 4.64 13.42 18.81
CA TYR A 125 5.18 14.63 19.46
C TYR A 125 4.63 14.85 20.88
N ASN A 126 3.77 13.97 21.40
CA ASN A 126 3.26 14.10 22.76
C ASN A 126 4.34 13.64 23.77
N PRO A 127 4.76 14.48 24.74
CA PRO A 127 5.80 14.13 25.71
C PRO A 127 5.47 12.95 26.62
N VAL A 128 4.22 12.47 26.63
CA VAL A 128 3.78 11.27 27.38
C VAL A 128 3.94 9.98 26.55
N SER A 129 3.98 10.05 25.22
CA SER A 129 4.11 8.85 24.38
C SER A 129 5.56 8.39 24.31
N GLN A 130 5.86 7.23 24.89
CA GLN A 130 7.19 6.58 24.84
C GLN A 130 7.55 5.99 23.46
N ALA A 131 6.78 6.26 22.41
CA ALA A 131 7.12 5.85 21.05
C ALA A 131 8.07 6.87 20.43
N SER A 132 9.29 6.47 20.09
CA SER A 132 10.18 7.32 19.29
C SER A 132 9.58 7.48 17.89
N GLU A 133 9.58 8.71 17.34
CA GLU A 133 9.10 9.01 15.98
C GLU A 133 9.63 8.00 14.93
N LEU A 134 10.88 7.59 15.10
CA LEU A 134 11.54 6.58 14.26
C LEU A 134 10.80 5.24 14.23
N SER A 135 10.35 4.72 15.39
CA SER A 135 9.67 3.42 15.48
C SER A 135 8.30 3.37 14.80
N LEU A 136 7.65 4.53 14.64
CA LEU A 136 6.36 4.64 13.95
C LEU A 136 6.53 4.79 12.44
N LEU A 137 7.63 5.41 12.01
CA LEU A 137 7.97 5.58 10.60
C LEU A 137 8.67 4.36 10.02
N GLU A 138 9.32 3.54 10.84
CA GLU A 138 10.05 2.34 10.43
C GLU A 138 9.26 1.46 9.45
N PRO A 139 7.98 1.08 9.70
CA PRO A 139 7.22 0.26 8.75
C PRO A 139 6.93 0.96 7.41
N VAL A 140 6.93 2.29 7.38
CA VAL A 140 6.70 3.11 6.19
C VAL A 140 8.01 3.25 5.39
N LEU A 141 9.13 3.39 6.08
CA LEU A 141 10.46 3.52 5.49
C LEU A 141 11.00 2.17 4.98
N GLU A 142 10.67 1.07 5.65
CA GLU A 142 11.08 -0.28 5.29
C GLU A 142 10.19 -0.93 4.22
N ALA A 143 9.00 -0.40 3.98
CA ALA A 143 8.10 -0.94 2.96
C ALA A 143 8.71 -0.76 1.57
N GLU A 144 8.89 -1.87 0.84
CA GLU A 144 9.38 -1.84 -0.54
C GLU A 144 8.43 -1.08 -1.47
N VAL A 145 7.12 -1.19 -1.22
CA VAL A 145 6.08 -0.46 -1.94
C VAL A 145 5.07 0.13 -0.97
N LEU A 146 4.96 1.46 -0.98
CA LEU A 146 4.02 2.21 -0.17
C LEU A 146 2.91 2.79 -1.04
N VAL A 147 1.66 2.41 -0.78
CA VAL A 147 0.49 3.07 -1.34
C VAL A 147 0.03 4.15 -0.37
N LEU A 148 0.21 5.41 -0.79
CA LEU A 148 -0.34 6.58 -0.10
C LEU A 148 -1.62 7.04 -0.78
N MET A 149 -2.76 6.82 -0.13
CA MET A 149 -4.04 7.40 -0.57
C MET A 149 -4.22 8.78 0.05
N ASN A 150 -4.33 9.82 -0.78
CA ASN A 150 -4.44 11.20 -0.33
C ASN A 150 -5.71 11.94 -0.82
N TRP A 151 -6.13 12.88 0.03
CA TRP A 151 -6.79 14.17 -0.17
C TRP A 151 -8.22 14.23 -0.74
N GLY A 152 -9.13 14.78 0.08
CA GLY A 152 -10.46 15.25 -0.34
C GLY A 152 -11.48 15.51 0.78
N ARG A 153 -11.29 15.00 2.00
CA ARG A 153 -12.24 15.21 3.11
C ARG A 153 -11.56 15.73 4.38
N ARG A 154 -11.65 17.06 4.53
CA ARG A 154 -11.47 17.86 5.75
C ARG A 154 -10.07 17.83 6.35
N ILE A 155 -9.29 18.86 6.03
CA ILE A 155 -8.48 19.52 7.06
C ILE A 155 -9.51 20.11 8.04
N PRO A 156 -9.55 19.74 9.33
CA PRO A 156 -10.30 20.50 10.31
C PRO A 156 -9.68 21.90 10.35
N ARG A 157 -10.45 22.91 9.93
CA ARG A 157 -10.04 24.30 10.09
C ARG A 157 -10.08 24.64 11.58
N HIS A 158 -9.00 24.36 12.28
CA HIS A 158 -8.69 25.00 13.56
C HIS A 158 -7.30 25.63 13.40
N GLY A 159 -7.29 26.92 13.10
CA GLY A 159 -6.06 27.68 12.89
C GLY A 159 -6.23 28.78 11.84
N CYS A 160 -6.41 30.00 12.32
CA CYS A 160 -6.49 31.26 11.60
C CYS A 160 -5.27 31.50 10.67
N GLY A 161 -5.48 32.15 9.52
CA GLY A 161 -4.45 32.97 8.85
C GLY A 161 -4.06 32.60 7.41
N THR A 162 -4.72 33.26 6.46
CA THR A 162 -4.34 33.49 5.03
C THR A 162 -4.50 32.33 4.02
N PRO A 163 -5.12 32.59 2.85
CA PRO A 163 -5.11 31.65 1.73
C PRO A 163 -3.78 31.76 0.96
N PHE A 164 -3.00 30.68 0.94
CA PHE A 164 -1.88 30.55 0.02
C PHE A 164 -2.43 30.53 -1.43
N PRO A 165 -1.96 31.41 -2.34
CA PRO A 165 -2.44 31.42 -3.72
C PRO A 165 -1.93 30.18 -4.45
N MET A 166 -2.89 29.44 -5.02
CA MET A 166 -2.66 28.36 -5.97
C MET A 166 -2.17 29.00 -7.28
N PHE A 167 -0.85 29.05 -7.49
CA PHE A 167 -0.28 29.50 -8.76
C PHE A 167 -0.59 28.48 -9.85
N SER A 168 -1.53 28.83 -10.73
CA SER A 168 -1.64 28.26 -12.07
C SER A 168 -0.71 29.05 -12.99
N THR A 169 0.42 28.49 -13.39
CA THR A 169 1.20 29.02 -14.51
C THR A 169 0.82 28.30 -15.79
N THR A 170 -0.10 28.90 -16.53
CA THR A 170 -0.26 28.69 -17.97
C THR A 170 1.00 29.18 -18.68
N GLY A 171 1.82 28.26 -19.19
CA GLY A 171 2.93 28.56 -20.08
C GLY A 171 2.43 28.79 -21.50
N THR A 172 2.15 30.04 -21.86
CA THR A 172 1.95 30.48 -23.25
C THR A 172 3.30 30.65 -23.92
N THR A 173 3.47 29.97 -25.06
CA THR A 173 4.55 30.12 -26.03
C THR A 173 4.72 31.55 -26.53
N ARG A 174 5.97 32.03 -26.65
CA ARG A 174 6.35 32.94 -27.75
C ARG A 174 7.85 32.93 -28.04
N THR A 175 8.15 32.51 -29.27
CA THR A 175 9.20 33.03 -30.18
C THR A 175 9.48 34.52 -29.93
N LYS A 176 10.71 35.02 -29.93
CA LYS A 176 11.73 35.01 -30.98
C LYS A 176 13.06 35.43 -30.35
#